data_AF-A0A9D5UK22-F1
#
_entry.id   AF-A0A9D5UK22-F1
#
_cell.length_a   1.000
_cell.length_b   1.000
_cell.length_c   1.000
_cell.angle_alpha   90.00
_cell.angle_beta   90.00
_cell.angle_gamma   90.00
#
_symmetry.space_group_name_H-M   'P 1'
#
loop_
_entity.id
_entity.type
_entity.pdbx_description
1 polymer ?
#
loop_
_entity_poly.entity_id
_entity_poly.type
_entity_poly.pdbx_seq_one_letter_code
_entity_poly.pdbx_strand_id
1 'polypeptide(L)'
;MTKPLKVKLKILDKRLNADTLPAYATSGSAAMDLRVLLDDKCTIAPGECEMLHTGLAIHLEDPAYAAIILPRSGLGHKRGLVLGNSVGLIDSDYQG
;
A
#
# COMPACT_ATOMS: atom_id res chain seq x y z
N MET A 1 19.45 -10.72 -17.63
CA MET A 1 18.14 -10.54 -16.99
C MET A 1 18.38 -10.09 -15.56
N THR A 2 17.81 -8.96 -15.14
CA THR A 2 17.89 -8.52 -13.75
C THR A 2 17.12 -9.50 -12.86
N LYS A 3 17.73 -9.88 -11.74
CA LYS A 3 17.08 -10.73 -10.73
C LYS A 3 15.83 -10.01 -10.20
N PRO A 4 14.68 -10.68 -10.04
CA PRO A 4 13.52 -10.03 -9.47
C PRO A 4 13.82 -9.59 -8.03
N LEU A 5 13.42 -8.36 -7.69
CA LEU A 5 13.49 -7.84 -6.33
C LEU A 5 12.65 -8.74 -5.41
N LYS A 6 13.26 -9.23 -4.33
CA LYS A 6 12.57 -10.00 -3.29
C LYS A 6 12.28 -9.05 -2.13
N VAL A 7 10.99 -8.84 -1.85
CA VAL A 7 10.56 -8.02 -0.71
C VAL A 7 10.12 -8.94 0.42
N LYS A 8 10.64 -8.71 1.62
CA LYS A 8 10.17 -9.42 2.82
C LYS A 8 8.84 -8.82 3.25
N LEU A 9 7.85 -9.67 3.51
CA LEU A 9 6.52 -9.27 3.95
C LEU A 9 6.23 -9.88 5.32
N LYS A 10 5.75 -9.07 6.26
CA LYS A 10 5.27 -9.50 7.56
C LYS A 10 3.80 -9.14 7.69
N ILE A 11 2.98 -10.14 8.02
CA ILE A 11 1.56 -9.95 8.35
C ILE A 11 1.47 -9.54 9.81
N LEU A 12 0.93 -8.34 10.06
CA LEU A 12 0.74 -7.77 11.39
C LEU A 12 -0.67 -8.05 11.95
N ASP A 13 -1.65 -8.26 11.08
CA ASP A 13 -3.04 -8.52 11.45
C ASP A 13 -3.53 -9.88 10.92
N LYS A 14 -4.07 -10.70 11.81
CA LYS A 14 -4.55 -12.07 11.52
C LYS A 14 -5.74 -12.15 10.55
N ARG A 15 -6.43 -11.03 10.31
CA ARG A 15 -7.55 -10.97 9.35
C ARG A 15 -7.06 -11.10 7.90
N LEU A 16 -5.79 -10.78 7.65
CA LEU A 16 -5.20 -10.92 6.33
C LEU A 16 -4.99 -12.38 5.97
N ASN A 17 -5.41 -12.72 4.77
CA ASN A 17 -5.26 -14.02 4.14
C ASN A 17 -4.82 -13.83 2.68
N ALA A 18 -4.58 -14.94 1.96
CA ALA A 18 -4.06 -14.93 0.60
C ALA A 18 -4.85 -14.02 -0.37
N ASP A 19 -6.18 -13.92 -0.22
CA ASP A 19 -7.03 -13.12 -1.11
C ASP A 19 -6.96 -11.60 -0.82
N THR A 20 -6.50 -11.25 0.38
CA THR A 20 -6.34 -9.85 0.83
C THR A 20 -4.93 -9.32 0.64
N LEU A 21 -3.95 -10.21 0.37
CA LEU A 21 -2.57 -9.79 0.14
C LEU A 21 -2.46 -9.02 -1.18
N PRO A 22 -1.61 -7.97 -1.24
CA PRO A 22 -1.36 -7.24 -2.48
C PRO A 22 -0.79 -8.17 -3.54
N ALA A 23 -1.34 -8.06 -4.75
CA ALA A 23 -0.88 -8.79 -5.92
C ALA A 23 -1.00 -7.90 -7.15
N TYR A 24 -0.16 -8.16 -8.14
CA TYR A 24 -0.32 -7.56 -9.46
C TYR A 24 -1.57 -8.12 -10.13
N ALA A 25 -2.45 -7.23 -10.60
CA ALA A 25 -3.70 -7.64 -11.24
C ALA A 25 -3.47 -8.33 -12.59
N THR A 26 -2.42 -7.94 -13.31
CA THR A 26 -2.02 -8.50 -14.61
C THR A 26 -0.50 -8.55 -14.72
N SER A 27 0.02 -9.29 -15.70
CA SER A 27 1.47 -9.35 -15.99
C SER A 27 2.07 -8.00 -16.40
N GLY A 28 1.26 -7.04 -16.84
CA GLY A 28 1.68 -5.69 -17.20
C GLY A 28 1.45 -4.64 -16.11
N SER A 29 1.01 -5.03 -14.91
CA SER A 29 0.74 -4.10 -13.82
C SER A 29 2.05 -3.57 -13.23
N ALA A 30 2.14 -2.25 -13.05
CA ALA A 30 3.30 -1.59 -12.45
C ALA A 30 3.23 -1.48 -10.92
N ALA A 31 2.03 -1.61 -10.34
CA ALA A 31 1.80 -1.48 -8.91
C ALA A 31 0.76 -2.50 -8.41
N MET A 32 0.70 -2.70 -7.11
CA MET A 32 -0.29 -3.54 -6.43
C MET A 32 -1.27 -2.66 -5.65
N ASP A 33 -2.53 -3.04 -5.61
CA ASP A 33 -3.52 -2.36 -4.77
C ASP A 33 -3.28 -2.72 -3.29
N LEU A 34 -3.23 -1.70 -2.42
CA LEU A 34 -3.26 -1.87 -0.97
C LEU A 34 -4.69 -1.81 -0.46
N ARG A 35 -5.03 -2.67 0.51
CA ARG A 35 -6.32 -2.70 1.17
C ARG A 35 -6.20 -2.16 2.58
N VAL A 36 -7.18 -1.35 2.99
CA VAL A 36 -7.29 -0.89 4.37
C VAL A 36 -7.99 -1.98 5.18
N LEU A 37 -7.46 -2.25 6.38
CA LEU A 37 -8.15 -3.01 7.40
C LEU A 37 -9.01 -2.07 8.24
N LEU A 38 -10.31 -2.33 8.23
CA LEU A 38 -11.29 -1.59 8.99
C LEU A 38 -12.01 -2.56 9.94
N ASP A 39 -12.22 -2.13 11.17
CA ASP A 39 -13.09 -2.86 12.12
C ASP A 39 -14.56 -2.63 11.77
N ASP A 40 -14.90 -1.42 11.34
CA ASP A 40 -16.23 -1.03 10.87
C ASP A 40 -16.11 0.08 9.80
N LYS A 41 -17.24 0.52 9.23
CA LYS A 41 -17.28 1.56 8.20
C LYS A 41 -16.56 2.84 8.67
N CYS A 42 -15.62 3.31 7.85
CA CYS A 42 -14.98 4.61 8.01
C CYS A 42 -15.65 5.63 7.08
N THR A 43 -16.12 6.74 7.64
CA THR A 43 -16.60 7.90 6.86
C THR A 43 -15.53 8.97 6.91
N ILE A 44 -15.14 9.50 5.75
CA ILE A 44 -14.20 10.61 5.62
C ILE A 44 -14.97 11.79 5.04
N ALA A 45 -15.19 12.84 5.82
CA ALA A 45 -15.86 14.04 5.34
C ALA A 45 -14.93 14.88 4.45
N PRO A 46 -15.48 15.80 3.62
CA PRO A 46 -14.66 16.70 2.82
C PRO A 46 -13.67 17.49 3.67
N GLY A 47 -12.37 17.38 3.34
CA GLY A 47 -11.29 18.05 4.06
C GLY A 47 -10.72 17.27 5.25
N GLU A 48 -11.32 16.15 5.63
CA GLU A 48 -10.78 15.27 6.66
C GLU A 48 -9.67 14.36 6.12
N CYS A 49 -8.80 13.93 7.02
CA CYS A 49 -7.72 12.98 6.73
C CYS A 49 -7.67 11.95 7.85
N GLU A 50 -7.76 10.68 7.48
CA GLU A 50 -7.73 9.55 8.41
C GLU A 50 -6.47 8.72 8.23
N MET A 51 -5.86 8.31 9.34
CA MET A 51 -4.74 7.36 9.34
C MET A 51 -5.31 5.94 9.29
N LEU A 52 -5.08 5.26 8.17
CA LEU A 52 -5.60 3.93 7.90
C LEU A 52 -4.45 2.92 7.77
N HIS A 53 -4.67 1.69 8.25
CA HIS A 53 -3.63 0.67 8.30
C HIS A 53 -3.93 -0.48 7.34
N THR A 54 -2.88 -1.07 6.76
CA THR A 54 -2.97 -2.23 5.87
C THR A 54 -2.84 -3.56 6.61
N GLY A 55 -2.30 -3.55 7.84
CA GLY A 55 -1.90 -4.75 8.57
C GLY A 55 -0.66 -5.45 8.00
N LEU A 56 0.11 -4.76 7.18
CA LEU A 56 1.31 -5.27 6.53
C LEU A 56 2.52 -4.42 6.89
N ALA A 57 3.65 -5.08 7.13
CA ALA A 57 4.98 -4.49 7.14
C ALA A 57 5.81 -5.08 6.01
N ILE A 58 6.62 -4.26 5.35
CA ILE A 58 7.57 -4.71 4.32
C ILE A 58 8.99 -4.35 4.72
N HIS A 59 9.96 -5.09 4.17
CA HIS A 59 11.36 -4.74 4.23
C HIS A 59 11.99 -5.02 2.86
N LEU A 60 12.42 -3.96 2.18
CA LEU A 60 13.03 -4.02 0.85
C LEU A 60 14.48 -4.52 0.91
N GLU A 61 15.22 -4.17 1.97
CA GLU A 61 16.61 -4.55 2.28
C GLU A 61 17.66 -4.02 1.30
N ASP A 62 17.34 -3.94 0.01
CA ASP A 62 18.24 -3.45 -1.03
C ASP A 62 18.15 -1.91 -1.16
N PRO A 63 19.22 -1.16 -0.83
CA PRO A 63 19.23 0.30 -0.88
C PRO A 63 19.17 0.89 -2.29
N ALA A 64 19.26 0.07 -3.34
CA ALA A 64 19.03 0.51 -4.71
C ALA A 64 17.55 0.76 -5.02
N TYR A 65 16.64 0.43 -4.10
CA TYR A 65 15.20 0.52 -4.29
C TYR A 65 14.51 1.29 -3.16
N ALA A 66 13.42 1.95 -3.53
CA ALA A 66 12.41 2.45 -2.60
C ALA A 66 11.04 2.04 -3.12
N ALA A 67 10.04 1.97 -2.25
CA ALA A 67 8.65 1.81 -2.68
C ALA A 67 7.92 3.14 -2.62
N ILE A 68 6.95 3.31 -3.52
CA ILE A 68 6.07 4.48 -3.56
C ILE A 68 4.62 4.07 -3.40
N ILE A 69 3.87 4.84 -2.62
CA ILE A 69 2.43 4.69 -2.42
C ILE A 69 1.75 5.86 -3.14
N LEU A 70 0.85 5.53 -4.05
CA LEU A 70 0.15 6.49 -4.90
C LEU A 70 -1.37 6.37 -4.72
N PRO A 71 -2.13 7.47 -4.87
CA PRO A 71 -3.59 7.39 -4.97
C PRO A 71 -4.02 6.52 -6.16
N ARG A 72 -5.07 5.72 -5.97
CA ARG A 72 -5.72 5.04 -7.09
C ARG A 72 -6.42 6.08 -7.96
N SER A 73 -6.12 6.11 -9.26
CA SER A 73 -6.66 7.11 -10.20
C SER A 73 -8.19 7.24 -10.14
N GLY A 74 -8.90 6.11 -10.06
CA GLY A 74 -10.36 6.09 -9.98
C GLY A 74 -10.92 6.69 -8.68
N LEU A 75 -10.28 6.45 -7.53
CA LEU A 75 -10.70 7.02 -6.24
C LEU A 75 -10.35 8.49 -6.14
N GLY A 76 -9.13 8.87 -6.55
CA GLY A 76 -8.69 10.26 -6.56
C GLY A 76 -9.56 11.13 -7.48
N HIS A 77 -9.76 10.70 -8.73
CA HIS A 77 -10.51 11.49 -9.71
C HIS A 77 -12.01 11.55 -9.43
N LYS A 78 -12.65 10.42 -9.07
CA LYS A 78 -14.12 10.36 -8.95
C LYS A 78 -14.65 10.70 -7.55
N ARG A 79 -13.82 10.55 -6.51
CA ARG A 79 -14.24 10.68 -5.11
C ARG A 79 -13.40 11.67 -4.31
N GLY A 80 -12.32 12.23 -4.88
CA GLY A 80 -11.41 13.11 -4.15
C GLY A 80 -10.63 12.39 -3.04
N LEU A 81 -10.64 11.05 -3.01
CA LEU A 81 -9.93 10.26 -2.02
C LEU A 81 -8.47 10.09 -2.48
N VAL A 82 -7.59 10.86 -1.85
CA VAL A 82 -6.14 10.91 -2.12
C VAL A 82 -5.35 10.68 -0.82
N LEU A 83 -4.02 10.61 -0.93
CA LEU A 83 -3.15 10.51 0.24
C LEU A 83 -2.94 11.91 0.85
N GLY A 84 -3.09 12.04 2.17
CA GLY A 84 -2.85 13.31 2.87
C GLY A 84 -1.41 13.82 2.76
N ASN A 85 -0.44 12.92 2.57
CA ASN A 85 0.96 13.24 2.31
C ASN A 85 1.33 13.30 0.81
N SER A 86 0.34 13.32 -0.08
CA SER A 86 0.49 13.29 -1.55
C SER A 86 1.06 11.96 -2.09
N VAL A 87 2.34 11.67 -1.83
CA VAL A 87 3.03 10.44 -2.24
C VAL A 87 3.73 9.87 -1.02
N GLY A 88 3.46 8.60 -0.71
CA GLY A 88 4.23 7.89 0.32
C GLY A 88 5.52 7.37 -0.27
N LEU A 89 6.67 7.69 0.33
CA LEU A 89 7.95 7.08 0.03
C LEU A 89 8.28 6.10 1.17
N ILE A 90 8.68 4.89 0.84
CA ILE A 90 9.12 3.88 1.80
C ILE A 90 10.58 3.55 1.48
N ASP A 91 11.45 3.89 2.42
CA ASP A 91 12.89 3.64 2.32
C ASP A 91 13.21 2.14 2.43
N SER A 92 14.39 1.77 1.93
CA SER A 92 14.80 0.37 1.84
C SER A 92 14.91 -0.34 3.20
N ASP A 93 15.23 0.42 4.25
CA ASP A 93 15.48 -0.02 5.61
C ASP A 93 14.29 0.17 6.56
N TYR A 94 13.18 0.73 6.05
CA TYR A 94 11.92 0.82 6.79
C TYR A 94 11.33 -0.58 6.99
N GLN A 95 10.85 -0.85 8.21
CA GLN A 95 10.36 -2.18 8.65
C GLN A 95 9.11 -2.09 9.55
N GLY A 96 8.49 -0.92 9.62
CA GLY A 96 7.31 -0.67 10.44
C GLY A 96 6.07 -1.41 9.96
#